data_AF-A0A7V6XK12-F1
#
_entry.id   AF-A0A7V6XK12-F1
#
_cell.length_a   1.000
_cell.length_b   1.000
_cell.length_c   1.000
_cell.angle_alpha   90.00
_cell.angle_beta   90.00
_cell.angle_gamma   90.00
#
_symmetry.space_group_name_H-M   'P 1'
#
loop_
_entity.id
_entity.type
_entity.pdbx_description
1 polymer ?
#
loop_
_entity_poly.entity_id
_entity_poly.type
_entity_poly.pdbx_seq_one_letter_code
_entity_poly.pdbx_strand_id
1 'polypeptide(L)'
;MSTVQKILVGILCVFIIGMFANSYGVNLGEQPTATERYEKMIKQDIREIYEGISNYKIIDIEEFKGGSSKFALVKVKYKGDDDYLYELVNFGDKTREVLPIPSGSAIEEIRNENYLRFVSYKEPPSNINTFPYIAECIRISNEDPLGKEKGNFIVIKEDIYVDIKQTAEYGTDNGNTSEIMNIIPTLNGIQILYKYDTGDSSHCPETMVDYDNEKNRLEIEIKNCKINYDNIIEKEIAVKTSPYIDSIKVEKNDDNCIIAVGIKNDLLQYTVKTGTLDNNSPYSVLVFKNDK
;
A
#
# COMPACT_ATOMS: atom_id res chain seq x y z
N MET A 1 41.50 -53.97 -54.87
CA MET A 1 41.76 -53.10 -53.70
C MET A 1 40.47 -52.35 -53.41
N SER A 2 39.73 -52.50 -52.32
CA SER A 2 39.74 -53.41 -51.16
C SER A 2 38.24 -53.72 -50.89
N THR A 3 37.79 -54.96 -50.76
CA THR A 3 38.06 -55.86 -49.62
C THR A 3 37.46 -55.22 -48.35
N VAL A 4 36.19 -55.51 -48.05
CA VAL A 4 35.77 -56.56 -47.09
C VAL A 4 35.92 -56.09 -45.64
N GLN A 5 34.79 -55.82 -44.98
CA GLN A 5 34.32 -56.54 -43.78
C GLN A 5 33.04 -55.87 -43.26
N LYS A 6 31.87 -56.50 -43.44
CA LYS A 6 31.28 -57.52 -42.54
C LYS A 6 30.61 -56.87 -41.32
N ILE A 7 29.28 -56.84 -41.18
CA ILE A 7 28.29 -57.94 -41.10
C ILE A 7 27.75 -58.02 -39.66
N LEU A 8 26.41 -58.17 -39.56
CA LEU A 8 25.63 -58.76 -38.45
C LEU A 8 25.63 -57.97 -37.12
N VAL A 9 24.50 -57.70 -36.46
CA VAL A 9 23.26 -58.44 -36.17
C VAL A 9 22.17 -57.39 -35.85
N GLY A 10 20.88 -57.44 -36.17
CA GLY A 10 19.94 -58.39 -36.78
C GLY A 10 18.64 -57.60 -37.07
N ILE A 11 17.93 -57.81 -38.16
CA ILE A 11 17.08 -58.98 -38.44
C ILE A 11 15.99 -59.16 -37.37
N LEU A 12 14.77 -58.85 -37.82
CA LEU A 12 13.50 -59.55 -37.57
C LEU A 12 13.08 -59.71 -36.11
N CYS A 13 11.93 -59.11 -35.76
CA CYS A 13 10.66 -59.85 -35.84
C CYS A 13 9.50 -59.03 -35.26
N VAL A 14 8.39 -58.98 -36.03
CA VAL A 14 7.00 -59.12 -35.53
C VAL A 14 6.41 -57.85 -34.88
N PHE A 15 5.66 -56.98 -35.57
CA PHE A 15 4.26 -57.16 -36.04
C PHE A 15 3.59 -58.48 -35.65
N ILE A 16 2.43 -58.36 -34.98
CA ILE A 16 1.53 -59.38 -34.38
C ILE A 16 1.79 -59.42 -32.87
N ILE A 17 0.98 -58.83 -31.99
CA ILE A 17 -0.45 -59.06 -31.68
C ILE A 17 -0.98 -57.70 -31.19
N GLY A 18 -2.04 -57.11 -31.73
CA GLY A 18 -3.38 -57.69 -31.78
C GLY A 18 -4.13 -57.29 -30.51
N MET A 19 -5.17 -56.47 -30.71
CA MET A 19 -6.38 -56.39 -29.88
C MET A 19 -6.37 -57.28 -28.62
N PHE A 20 -6.23 -56.67 -27.45
CA PHE A 20 -7.04 -57.04 -26.30
C PHE A 20 -7.48 -55.76 -25.60
N ALA A 21 -8.80 -55.57 -25.62
CA ALA A 21 -9.49 -54.68 -24.73
C ALA A 21 -9.27 -55.09 -23.26
N ASN A 22 -9.44 -54.08 -22.40
CA ASN A 22 -9.84 -54.11 -20.99
C ASN A 22 -8.80 -54.23 -19.86
N SER A 23 -9.05 -53.33 -18.90
CA SER A 23 -8.43 -53.11 -17.59
C SER A 23 -7.01 -52.55 -17.68
N TYR A 24 -6.72 -51.30 -17.35
CA TYR A 24 -7.21 -50.48 -16.25
C TYR A 24 -7.33 -49.03 -16.73
N GLY A 25 -8.43 -48.37 -16.40
CA GLY A 25 -8.54 -46.92 -16.53
C GLY A 25 -7.58 -46.25 -15.55
N VAL A 26 -6.32 -46.12 -15.95
CA VAL A 26 -5.43 -45.13 -15.36
C VAL A 26 -5.80 -43.83 -16.06
N ASN A 27 -6.54 -43.00 -15.34
CA ASN A 27 -6.78 -41.62 -15.70
C ASN A 27 -5.40 -40.94 -15.72
N LEU A 28 -4.73 -40.96 -16.88
CA LEU A 28 -3.57 -40.13 -17.14
C LEU A 28 -4.12 -38.70 -17.20
N GLY A 29 -4.28 -38.11 -16.01
CA GLY A 29 -4.66 -36.72 -15.86
C GLY A 29 -3.83 -35.86 -16.80
N GLU A 30 -4.48 -34.86 -17.39
CA GLU A 30 -3.86 -33.92 -18.31
C GLU A 30 -2.45 -33.57 -17.83
N GLN A 31 -1.45 -33.95 -18.62
CA GLN A 31 -0.08 -33.61 -18.27
C GLN A 31 0.03 -32.08 -18.32
N PRO A 32 0.48 -31.44 -17.24
CA PRO A 32 0.65 -30.00 -17.24
C PRO A 32 1.59 -29.61 -18.38
N THR A 33 1.18 -28.59 -19.11
CA THR A 33 1.92 -27.93 -20.19
C THR A 33 3.30 -27.51 -19.69
N ALA A 34 4.24 -27.28 -20.62
CA ALA A 34 5.59 -26.82 -20.28
C ALA A 34 5.56 -25.53 -19.44
N THR A 35 4.59 -24.65 -19.70
CA THR A 35 4.31 -23.43 -18.92
C THR A 35 3.87 -23.77 -17.50
N GLU A 36 2.92 -24.67 -17.31
CA GLU A 36 2.44 -25.10 -15.98
C GLU A 36 3.51 -25.83 -15.17
N ARG A 37 4.39 -26.63 -15.83
CA ARG A 37 5.55 -27.24 -15.15
C ARG A 37 6.57 -26.21 -14.71
N TYR A 38 6.78 -25.19 -15.53
CA TYR A 38 7.76 -24.15 -15.28
C TYR A 38 7.30 -23.17 -14.18
N GLU A 39 6.03 -22.77 -14.17
CA GLU A 39 5.40 -22.00 -13.08
C GLU A 39 5.43 -22.77 -11.75
N LYS A 40 5.22 -24.09 -11.80
CA LYS A 40 5.29 -24.95 -10.62
C LYS A 40 6.71 -25.04 -10.03
N MET A 41 7.75 -25.03 -10.88
CA MET A 41 9.14 -25.02 -10.42
C MET A 41 9.52 -23.70 -9.73
N ILE A 42 9.10 -22.55 -10.26
CA ILE A 42 9.43 -21.23 -9.69
C ILE A 42 8.76 -21.03 -8.32
N LYS A 43 7.48 -21.39 -8.18
CA LYS A 43 6.79 -21.36 -6.87
C LYS A 43 7.43 -22.31 -5.86
N GLN A 44 7.99 -23.42 -6.32
CA GLN A 44 8.74 -24.33 -5.47
C GLN A 44 10.09 -23.72 -5.06
N ASP A 45 10.82 -23.06 -5.96
CA ASP A 45 12.09 -22.38 -5.64
C ASP A 45 11.89 -21.25 -4.62
N ILE A 46 10.85 -20.41 -4.78
CA ILE A 46 10.50 -19.41 -3.76
C ILE A 46 10.17 -20.11 -2.45
N ARG A 47 9.30 -21.13 -2.48
CA ARG A 47 8.95 -21.87 -1.26
C ARG A 47 10.19 -22.45 -0.59
N GLU A 48 11.12 -23.04 -1.33
CA GLU A 48 12.38 -23.57 -0.78
C GLU A 48 13.25 -22.47 -0.14
N ILE A 49 13.28 -21.25 -0.71
CA ILE A 49 13.97 -20.09 -0.10
C ILE A 49 13.36 -19.73 1.27
N TYR A 50 12.05 -19.91 1.46
CA TYR A 50 11.35 -19.60 2.72
C TYR A 50 11.09 -20.83 3.62
N GLU A 51 11.10 -22.06 3.09
CA GLU A 51 10.76 -23.32 3.80
C GLU A 51 11.84 -23.73 4.82
N GLY A 52 13.01 -23.08 4.81
CA GLY A 52 14.02 -23.16 5.88
C GLY A 52 13.90 -22.10 6.98
N ILE A 53 13.02 -21.11 6.81
CA ILE A 53 12.93 -19.94 7.70
C ILE A 53 11.60 -20.01 8.45
N SER A 54 11.61 -20.71 9.59
CA SER A 54 10.43 -21.13 10.36
C SER A 54 9.45 -20.02 10.75
N ASN A 55 9.84 -18.75 10.63
CA ASN A 55 9.13 -17.60 11.17
C ASN A 55 8.38 -16.78 10.12
N TYR A 56 8.36 -17.17 8.83
CA TYR A 56 7.61 -16.43 7.81
C TYR A 56 6.41 -17.23 7.29
N LYS A 57 5.39 -16.48 6.90
CA LYS A 57 4.25 -16.94 6.10
C LYS A 57 4.20 -16.08 4.85
N ILE A 58 4.36 -16.71 3.69
CA ILE A 58 4.12 -16.05 2.41
C ILE A 58 2.61 -15.76 2.31
N ILE A 59 2.28 -14.50 2.03
CA ILE A 59 0.91 -14.04 1.78
C ILE A 59 0.63 -14.06 0.28
N ASP A 60 1.54 -13.49 -0.51
CA ASP A 60 1.36 -13.31 -1.94
C ASP A 60 2.70 -13.25 -2.69
N ILE A 61 2.69 -13.56 -3.98
CA ILE A 61 3.86 -13.57 -4.88
C ILE A 61 3.44 -13.01 -6.23
N GLU A 62 4.08 -11.93 -6.65
CA GLU A 62 3.94 -11.36 -8.00
C GLU A 62 5.25 -11.54 -8.78
N GLU A 63 5.23 -12.34 -9.85
CA GLU A 63 6.41 -12.66 -10.67
C GLU A 63 6.53 -11.71 -11.87
N PHE A 64 7.74 -11.24 -12.17
CA PHE A 64 7.97 -10.36 -13.32
C PHE A 64 9.38 -10.50 -13.90
N LYS A 65 9.56 -9.97 -15.12
CA LYS A 65 10.85 -9.93 -15.81
C LYS A 65 11.51 -8.58 -15.57
N GLY A 66 12.76 -8.59 -15.12
CA GLY A 66 13.57 -7.39 -14.89
C GLY A 66 14.93 -7.51 -15.57
N GLY A 67 15.28 -6.57 -16.44
CA GLY A 67 16.50 -6.66 -17.27
C GLY A 67 16.68 -8.04 -17.93
N SER A 68 17.79 -8.71 -17.60
CA SER A 68 18.12 -10.07 -18.05
C SER A 68 17.68 -11.20 -17.09
N SER A 69 17.17 -10.86 -15.91
CA SER A 69 16.82 -11.80 -14.84
C SER A 69 15.30 -11.90 -14.64
N LYS A 70 14.88 -12.90 -13.88
CA LYS A 70 13.50 -13.00 -13.37
C LYS A 70 13.49 -12.54 -11.93
N PHE A 71 12.39 -11.92 -11.52
CA PHE A 71 12.17 -11.43 -10.18
C PHE A 71 10.82 -11.88 -9.64
N ALA A 72 10.70 -11.90 -8.32
CA ALA A 72 9.42 -12.02 -7.64
C ALA A 72 9.33 -10.95 -6.55
N LEU A 73 8.20 -10.28 -6.47
CA LEU A 73 7.83 -9.45 -5.33
C LEU A 73 6.99 -10.31 -4.38
N VAL A 74 7.55 -10.61 -3.22
CA VAL A 74 6.96 -11.53 -2.24
C VAL A 74 6.43 -10.73 -1.06
N LYS A 75 5.13 -10.84 -0.79
CA LYS A 75 4.51 -10.31 0.42
C LYS A 75 4.60 -11.36 1.52
N VAL A 76 5.30 -11.05 2.61
CA VAL A 76 5.50 -11.99 3.73
C VAL A 76 5.06 -11.41 5.05
N LYS A 77 4.55 -12.27 5.93
CA LYS A 77 4.17 -11.95 7.31
C LYS A 77 5.01 -12.77 8.28
N TYR A 78 5.57 -12.14 9.31
CA TYR A 78 6.23 -12.88 10.38
C TYR A 78 5.21 -13.60 11.26
N LYS A 79 5.51 -14.81 11.70
CA LYS A 79 4.68 -15.56 12.64
C LYS A 79 4.67 -14.83 13.99
N GLY A 80 3.49 -14.38 14.40
CA GLY A 80 3.28 -13.66 15.66
C GLY A 80 3.32 -12.13 15.52
N ASP A 81 3.62 -11.61 14.34
CA ASP A 81 3.42 -10.21 13.97
C ASP A 81 2.11 -10.09 13.19
N ASP A 82 1.42 -8.96 13.27
CA ASP A 82 0.28 -8.67 12.39
C ASP A 82 0.68 -8.00 11.07
N ASP A 83 1.90 -7.49 11.03
CA ASP A 83 2.45 -6.77 9.90
C ASP A 83 3.00 -7.70 8.82
N TYR A 84 3.03 -7.15 7.60
CA TYR A 84 3.70 -7.76 6.48
C TYR A 84 4.72 -6.80 5.89
N LEU A 85 5.68 -7.36 5.19
CA LEU A 85 6.66 -6.63 4.40
C LEU A 85 6.69 -7.18 2.98
N TYR A 86 7.30 -6.40 2.10
CA TYR A 86 7.58 -6.81 0.72
C TYR A 86 9.06 -7.12 0.58
N GLU A 87 9.39 -8.29 0.04
CA GLU A 87 10.75 -8.67 -0.36
C GLU A 87 10.82 -8.78 -1.88
N LEU A 88 11.81 -8.14 -2.49
CA LEU A 88 12.17 -8.38 -3.88
C LEU A 88 13.17 -9.53 -3.93
N VAL A 89 12.85 -10.56 -4.70
CA VAL A 89 13.68 -11.77 -4.88
C VAL A 89 14.18 -11.81 -6.31
N ASN A 90 15.49 -11.95 -6.49
CA ASN A 90 16.11 -12.15 -7.80
C ASN A 90 16.41 -13.65 -8.00
N PHE A 91 15.84 -14.27 -9.02
CA PHE A 91 16.06 -15.70 -9.28
C PHE A 91 17.44 -16.02 -9.84
N GLY A 92 18.12 -15.05 -10.47
CA GLY A 92 19.42 -15.26 -11.09
C GLY A 92 20.54 -15.50 -10.07
N ASP A 93 20.57 -14.69 -9.01
CA ASP A 93 21.58 -14.73 -7.95
C ASP A 93 21.03 -15.16 -6.58
N LYS A 94 19.71 -15.42 -6.49
CA LYS A 94 19.00 -15.81 -5.27
C LYS A 94 19.06 -14.78 -4.13
N THR A 95 19.31 -13.51 -4.47
CA THR A 95 19.31 -12.42 -3.48
C THR A 95 17.90 -12.00 -3.08
N ARG A 96 17.79 -11.44 -1.87
CA ARG A 96 16.54 -10.93 -1.29
C ARG A 96 16.76 -9.54 -0.71
N GLU A 97 15.82 -8.66 -0.98
CA GLU A 97 15.89 -7.27 -0.56
C GLU A 97 14.56 -6.86 0.06
N VAL A 98 14.57 -6.48 1.33
CA VAL A 98 13.39 -5.95 2.00
C VAL A 98 13.13 -4.53 1.48
N LEU A 99 11.93 -4.30 0.97
CA LEU A 99 11.51 -2.99 0.51
C LEU A 99 11.06 -2.14 1.70
N PRO A 100 11.46 -0.85 1.77
CA PRO A 100 11.08 0.07 2.84
C PRO A 100 9.61 0.55 2.74
N ILE A 101 8.66 -0.34 2.43
CA ILE A 101 7.26 -0.03 2.19
C ILE A 101 6.39 -0.42 3.40
N PRO A 102 5.44 0.43 3.85
CA PRO A 102 4.64 0.15 5.04
C PRO A 102 3.76 -1.10 4.93
N SER A 103 3.56 -1.75 6.07
CA SER A 103 2.55 -2.79 6.28
C SER A 103 1.16 -2.17 6.09
N GLY A 104 0.48 -2.52 5.00
CA GLY A 104 -0.80 -1.91 4.61
C GLY A 104 -0.86 -1.51 3.13
N SER A 105 0.27 -1.54 2.44
CA SER A 105 0.37 -1.15 1.04
C SER A 105 -0.06 -2.28 0.09
N ALA A 106 -0.68 -1.90 -1.03
CA ALA A 106 -1.03 -2.77 -2.15
C ALA A 106 -0.17 -2.41 -3.37
N ILE A 107 0.16 -3.40 -4.19
CA ILE A 107 0.93 -3.17 -5.43
C ILE A 107 0.04 -2.40 -6.40
N GLU A 108 0.52 -1.25 -6.87
CA GLU A 108 -0.13 -0.47 -7.93
C GLU A 108 0.46 -0.83 -9.30
N GLU A 109 1.78 -0.79 -9.39
CA GLU A 109 2.50 -0.92 -10.66
C GLU A 109 3.91 -1.50 -10.42
N ILE A 110 4.30 -2.46 -11.25
CA ILE A 110 5.67 -2.97 -11.35
C ILE A 110 6.22 -2.55 -12.70
N ARG A 111 7.05 -1.49 -12.75
CA ARG A 111 7.69 -1.09 -14.02
C ARG A 111 8.90 -1.95 -14.33
N ASN A 112 9.74 -2.20 -13.34
CA ASN A 112 10.91 -3.08 -13.38
C ASN A 112 11.46 -3.30 -11.96
N GLU A 113 12.56 -4.03 -11.83
CA GLU A 113 13.19 -4.40 -10.56
C GLU A 113 13.78 -3.23 -9.76
N ASN A 114 13.84 -2.04 -10.36
CA ASN A 114 14.39 -0.82 -9.77
C ASN A 114 13.32 0.23 -9.47
N TYR A 115 12.08 0.00 -9.89
CA TYR A 115 10.99 0.96 -9.73
C TYR A 115 9.65 0.24 -9.57
N LEU A 116 9.11 0.31 -8.35
CA LEU A 116 7.89 -0.34 -7.91
C LEU A 116 6.98 0.72 -7.26
N ARG A 117 5.69 0.75 -7.60
CA ARG A 117 4.72 1.69 -7.00
C ARG A 117 3.68 0.93 -6.20
N PHE A 118 3.35 1.47 -5.04
CA PHE A 118 2.37 0.91 -4.12
C PHE A 118 1.34 1.97 -3.74
N VAL A 119 0.06 1.58 -3.64
CA VAL A 119 -0.95 2.39 -2.94
C VAL A 119 -0.87 2.05 -1.45
N SER A 120 -0.67 3.05 -0.62
CA SER A 120 -0.50 2.90 0.83
C SER A 120 -1.65 3.54 1.59
N TYR A 121 -2.20 2.82 2.57
CA TYR A 121 -3.27 3.27 3.48
C TYR A 121 -2.82 3.34 4.95
N LYS A 122 -1.54 3.03 5.20
CA LYS A 122 -0.94 3.02 6.55
C LYS A 122 0.43 3.67 6.54
N GLU A 123 0.80 4.23 7.69
CA GLU A 123 2.19 4.59 7.99
C GLU A 123 2.75 3.65 9.06
N PRO A 124 4.08 3.47 9.15
CA PRO A 124 4.67 2.80 10.30
C PRO A 124 4.62 3.73 11.53
N PRO A 125 4.18 3.26 12.72
CA PRO A 125 3.66 1.92 13.05
C PRO A 125 2.25 1.61 12.50
N SER A 126 2.00 0.35 12.15
CA SER A 126 0.85 -0.14 11.36
C SER A 126 -0.55 0.07 11.93
N ASN A 127 -0.65 0.59 13.15
CA ASN A 127 -1.91 0.98 13.77
C ASN A 127 -2.38 2.37 13.36
N ILE A 128 -1.59 3.11 12.57
CA ILE A 128 -1.94 4.45 12.09
C ILE A 128 -2.53 4.35 10.69
N ASN A 129 -3.81 4.70 10.57
CA ASN A 129 -4.44 4.90 9.27
C ASN A 129 -3.96 6.23 8.71
N THR A 130 -3.61 6.24 7.44
CA THR A 130 -3.25 7.47 6.72
C THR A 130 -4.11 7.60 5.50
N PHE A 131 -4.25 8.83 5.05
CA PHE A 131 -4.93 9.09 3.80
C PHE A 131 -4.18 8.39 2.66
N PRO A 132 -4.88 7.82 1.66
CA PRO A 132 -4.24 7.11 0.57
C PRO A 132 -3.15 7.95 -0.12
N TYR A 133 -1.99 7.34 -0.35
CA TYR A 133 -0.88 7.94 -1.09
C TYR A 133 -0.16 6.88 -1.93
N ILE A 134 0.57 7.31 -2.96
CA ILE A 134 1.47 6.44 -3.72
C ILE A 134 2.85 6.44 -3.06
N ALA A 135 3.34 5.25 -2.72
CA ALA A 135 4.72 5.02 -2.31
C ALA A 135 5.51 4.49 -3.51
N GLU A 136 6.34 5.34 -4.09
CA GLU A 136 7.27 4.96 -5.16
C GLU A 136 8.57 4.44 -4.54
N CYS A 137 8.83 3.15 -4.69
CA CYS A 137 10.03 2.48 -4.25
C CYS A 137 11.07 2.47 -5.39
N ILE A 138 12.13 3.25 -5.24
CA ILE A 138 13.14 3.47 -6.29
C ILE A 138 14.50 2.95 -5.81
N ARG A 139 15.15 2.11 -6.59
CA ARG A 139 16.48 1.58 -6.26
C ARG A 139 17.52 2.71 -6.29
N ILE A 140 18.34 2.79 -5.24
CA ILE A 140 19.46 3.72 -5.17
C ILE A 140 20.57 3.17 -6.06
N SER A 141 20.75 3.77 -7.23
CA SER A 141 21.94 3.52 -8.06
C SER A 141 23.07 4.43 -7.58
N ASN A 142 23.99 3.87 -6.78
CA ASN A 142 25.31 4.38 -6.34
C ASN A 142 25.43 4.69 -4.85
N GLU A 143 26.61 4.30 -4.33
CA GLU A 143 27.12 4.28 -2.96
C GLU A 143 26.62 5.43 -2.07
N ASP A 144 26.02 5.06 -0.94
CA ASP A 144 25.73 5.98 0.17
C ASP A 144 27.03 6.67 0.63
N PRO A 145 27.15 8.01 0.53
CA PRO A 145 28.31 8.74 1.06
C PRO A 145 28.35 8.80 2.59
N LEU A 146 27.33 8.29 3.29
CA LEU A 146 27.17 8.42 4.74
C LEU A 146 27.37 7.10 5.50
N GLY A 147 27.73 6.00 4.83
CA GLY A 147 28.26 4.79 5.45
C GLY A 147 27.35 4.17 6.51
N LYS A 148 26.03 4.32 6.39
CA LYS A 148 25.07 3.68 7.28
C LYS A 148 24.18 2.78 6.44
N GLU A 149 24.53 1.50 6.38
CA GLU A 149 23.66 0.45 5.85
C GLU A 149 22.22 0.67 6.33
N LYS A 150 21.28 1.00 5.41
CA LYS A 150 19.87 0.56 5.39
C LYS A 150 19.23 0.79 4.01
N GLY A 151 19.17 -0.28 3.20
CA GLY A 151 18.25 -0.42 2.07
C GLY A 151 18.79 0.05 0.71
N ASN A 152 18.68 -0.83 -0.30
CA ASN A 152 18.98 -0.49 -1.69
C ASN A 152 17.88 0.37 -2.36
N PHE A 153 16.90 0.86 -1.60
CA PHE A 153 15.73 1.58 -2.11
C PHE A 153 15.41 2.82 -1.27
N ILE A 154 14.98 3.90 -1.92
CA ILE A 154 14.29 5.03 -1.30
C ILE A 154 12.78 4.95 -1.58
N VAL A 155 11.99 5.56 -0.71
CA VAL A 155 10.55 5.76 -0.93
C VAL A 155 10.25 7.23 -1.15
N ILE A 156 9.62 7.55 -2.27
CA ILE A 156 9.02 8.86 -2.54
C ILE A 156 7.52 8.73 -2.34
N LYS A 157 6.93 9.67 -1.59
CA LYS A 157 5.47 9.70 -1.36
C LYS A 157 4.83 10.71 -2.31
N GLU A 158 3.82 10.28 -3.07
CA GLU A 158 2.99 11.15 -3.90
C GLU A 158 1.54 11.15 -3.39
N ASP A 159 0.91 12.33 -3.36
CA ASP A 159 -0.46 12.46 -2.88
C ASP A 159 -1.46 11.82 -3.85
N ILE A 160 -2.38 11.00 -3.33
CA ILE A 160 -3.58 10.62 -4.07
C ILE A 160 -4.68 11.62 -3.74
N TYR A 161 -5.33 12.10 -4.79
CA TYR A 161 -6.55 12.90 -4.68
C TYR A 161 -7.73 12.00 -4.99
N VAL A 162 -8.70 11.95 -4.08
CA VAL A 162 -9.94 11.19 -4.24
C VAL A 162 -11.09 12.14 -4.52
N ASP A 163 -12.15 11.64 -5.15
CA ASP A 163 -13.40 12.40 -5.34
C ASP A 163 -13.93 12.91 -4.00
N ILE A 164 -14.46 14.13 -3.94
CA ILE A 164 -15.00 14.70 -2.70
C ILE A 164 -16.12 13.85 -2.07
N LYS A 165 -16.83 13.06 -2.87
CA LYS A 165 -17.89 12.14 -2.44
C LYS A 165 -17.35 10.83 -1.86
N GLN A 166 -16.05 10.59 -1.94
CA GLN A 166 -15.43 9.40 -1.37
C GLN A 166 -15.12 9.61 0.12
N THR A 167 -15.73 8.77 0.96
CA THR A 167 -15.44 8.71 2.39
C THR A 167 -14.01 8.23 2.64
N ALA A 168 -13.32 8.84 3.61
CA ALA A 168 -11.98 8.44 4.00
C ALA A 168 -11.78 8.53 5.52
N GLU A 169 -10.88 7.70 6.03
CA GLU A 169 -10.51 7.66 7.44
C GLU A 169 -8.99 7.83 7.58
N TYR A 170 -8.55 8.56 8.61
CA TYR A 170 -7.14 8.73 8.94
C TYR A 170 -6.92 8.99 10.42
N GLY A 171 -5.66 8.94 10.86
CA GLY A 171 -5.28 9.13 12.26
C GLY A 171 -5.25 7.81 13.03
N THR A 172 -5.27 7.92 14.36
CA THR A 172 -5.20 6.78 15.27
C THR A 172 -6.18 6.93 16.42
N ASP A 173 -6.83 5.82 16.79
CA ASP A 173 -7.51 5.71 18.08
C ASP A 173 -6.47 5.34 19.13
N ASN A 174 -6.12 6.29 19.99
CA ASN A 174 -5.22 6.07 21.12
C ASN A 174 -5.98 6.11 22.46
N GLY A 175 -7.31 6.16 22.44
CA GLY A 175 -8.16 6.32 23.62
C GLY A 175 -8.05 7.67 24.34
N ASN A 176 -7.17 8.58 23.90
CA ASN A 176 -6.98 9.89 24.51
C ASN A 176 -7.94 10.91 23.90
N THR A 177 -8.40 11.84 24.73
CA THR A 177 -9.19 12.97 24.24
C THR A 177 -8.28 13.99 23.57
N SER A 178 -8.66 14.39 22.35
CA SER A 178 -8.02 15.47 21.61
C SER A 178 -8.80 16.78 21.74
N GLU A 179 -8.15 17.90 21.49
CA GLU A 179 -8.71 19.25 21.48
C GLU A 179 -8.38 19.89 20.14
N ILE A 180 -9.38 20.46 19.45
CA ILE A 180 -9.12 21.31 18.29
C ILE A 180 -8.59 22.64 18.80
N MET A 181 -7.30 22.89 18.54
CA MET A 181 -6.62 24.12 18.93
C MET A 181 -6.93 25.26 17.97
N ASN A 182 -6.92 24.97 16.68
CA ASN A 182 -7.13 25.97 15.64
C ASN A 182 -7.56 25.31 14.32
N ILE A 183 -8.30 26.06 13.51
CA ILE A 183 -8.63 25.71 12.14
C ILE A 183 -8.25 26.90 11.26
N ILE A 184 -7.31 26.67 10.36
CA ILE A 184 -6.70 27.70 9.52
C ILE A 184 -7.15 27.45 8.09
N PRO A 185 -8.03 28.29 7.52
CA PRO A 185 -8.33 28.24 6.10
C PRO A 185 -7.07 28.54 5.29
N THR A 186 -6.79 27.73 4.28
CA THR A 186 -5.68 27.96 3.33
C THR A 186 -6.22 28.36 1.97
N LEU A 187 -5.34 28.70 1.03
CA LEU A 187 -5.75 29.06 -0.33
C LEU A 187 -6.54 27.92 -1.01
N ASN A 188 -6.15 26.68 -0.76
CA ASN A 188 -6.67 25.51 -1.44
C ASN A 188 -7.27 24.48 -0.48
N GLY A 189 -7.61 24.84 0.76
CA GLY A 189 -7.88 23.82 1.76
C GLY A 189 -8.13 24.35 3.16
N ILE A 190 -7.98 23.47 4.12
CA ILE A 190 -7.99 23.79 5.55
C ILE A 190 -6.87 23.03 6.26
N GLN A 191 -6.30 23.65 7.28
CA GLN A 191 -5.41 23.00 8.23
C GLN A 191 -6.06 22.96 9.60
N ILE A 192 -6.04 21.81 10.25
CA ILE A 192 -6.59 21.59 11.58
C ILE A 192 -5.42 21.25 12.51
N LEU A 193 -5.29 22.00 13.60
CA LEU A 193 -4.28 21.79 14.63
C LEU A 193 -4.92 21.14 15.86
N TYR A 194 -4.29 20.09 16.36
CA TYR A 194 -4.77 19.33 17.49
C TYR A 194 -3.82 19.44 18.69
N LYS A 195 -4.35 19.17 19.87
CA LYS A 195 -3.60 18.94 21.10
C LYS A 195 -4.26 17.82 21.89
N TYR A 196 -3.48 16.99 22.56
CA TYR A 196 -4.02 15.97 23.46
C TYR A 196 -4.02 16.45 24.91
N ASP A 197 -5.08 16.10 25.65
CA ASP A 197 -5.21 16.42 27.08
C ASP A 197 -4.17 15.67 27.92
N THR A 198 -3.88 14.43 27.53
CA THR A 198 -2.92 13.54 28.18
C THR A 198 -2.20 12.69 27.14
N GLY A 199 -0.92 12.42 27.40
CA GLY A 199 -0.07 11.61 26.53
C GLY A 199 0.73 12.43 25.51
N ASP A 200 1.83 11.84 25.05
CA ASP A 200 2.61 12.35 23.93
C ASP A 200 2.10 11.65 22.67
N SER A 201 1.46 12.37 21.75
CA SER A 201 0.95 11.78 20.52
C SER A 201 1.41 12.57 19.31
N SER A 202 2.28 11.94 18.53
CA SER A 202 2.82 12.44 17.27
C SER A 202 1.89 12.22 16.07
N HIS A 203 0.63 11.85 16.29
CA HIS A 203 -0.31 11.47 15.24
C HIS A 203 -1.65 12.16 15.42
N CYS A 204 -2.37 12.35 14.31
CA CYS A 204 -3.71 12.91 14.35
C CYS A 204 -4.70 11.97 15.06
N PRO A 205 -5.72 12.51 15.74
CA PRO A 205 -6.82 11.70 16.26
C PRO A 205 -7.55 10.98 15.12
N GLU A 206 -8.17 9.85 15.44
CA GLU A 206 -9.05 9.12 14.52
C GLU A 206 -10.11 10.09 13.96
N THR A 207 -10.08 10.24 12.63
CA THR A 207 -10.87 11.21 11.89
C THR A 207 -11.50 10.55 10.68
N MET A 208 -12.80 10.78 10.49
CA MET A 208 -13.56 10.38 9.32
C MET A 208 -13.92 11.64 8.51
N VAL A 209 -13.81 11.54 7.20
CA VAL A 209 -14.19 12.58 6.25
C VAL A 209 -15.31 12.02 5.38
N ASP A 210 -16.46 12.67 5.38
CA ASP A 210 -17.61 12.30 4.58
C ASP A 210 -18.22 13.51 3.87
N TYR A 211 -19.04 13.27 2.85
CA TYR A 211 -19.67 14.34 2.07
C TYR A 211 -21.20 14.28 2.16
N ASP A 212 -21.78 15.33 2.73
CA ASP A 212 -23.23 15.53 2.76
C ASP A 212 -23.67 16.21 1.46
N ASN A 213 -24.22 15.39 0.55
CA ASN A 213 -24.75 15.84 -0.73
C ASN A 213 -25.93 16.81 -0.59
N GLU A 214 -26.77 16.67 0.45
CA GLU A 214 -27.95 17.52 0.64
C GLU A 214 -27.55 18.93 1.08
N LYS A 215 -26.52 19.02 1.91
CA LYS A 215 -26.00 20.29 2.45
C LYS A 215 -24.80 20.84 1.66
N ASN A 216 -24.31 20.10 0.67
CA ASN A 216 -23.17 20.48 -0.18
C ASN A 216 -21.94 20.85 0.68
N ARG A 217 -21.62 19.99 1.65
CA ARG A 217 -20.54 20.19 2.63
C ARG A 217 -19.77 18.91 2.90
N LEU A 218 -18.47 19.07 3.14
CA LEU A 218 -17.63 18.03 3.69
C LEU A 218 -17.77 18.05 5.22
N GLU A 219 -18.00 16.90 5.83
CA GLU A 219 -18.05 16.71 7.29
C GLU A 219 -16.79 15.96 7.73
N ILE A 220 -16.02 16.60 8.61
CA ILE A 220 -14.80 16.02 9.18
C ILE A 220 -15.10 15.73 10.64
N GLU A 221 -15.37 14.47 10.94
CA GLU A 221 -15.69 13.99 12.27
C GLU A 221 -14.43 13.50 12.97
N ILE A 222 -14.11 14.11 14.11
CA ILE A 222 -12.94 13.78 14.92
C ILE A 222 -13.44 13.11 16.20
N LYS A 223 -12.99 11.88 16.43
CA LYS A 223 -13.45 11.06 17.56
C LYS A 223 -12.83 11.52 18.89
N ASN A 224 -13.61 11.41 19.97
CA ASN A 224 -13.17 11.74 21.34
C ASN A 224 -12.47 13.10 21.39
N CYS A 225 -13.21 14.14 20.98
CA CYS A 225 -12.68 15.46 20.75
C CYS A 225 -13.42 16.54 21.54
N LYS A 226 -12.66 17.52 22.01
CA LYS A 226 -13.13 18.76 22.63
C LYS A 226 -12.89 19.95 21.71
N ILE A 227 -13.79 20.93 21.80
CA ILE A 227 -13.66 22.20 21.08
C ILE A 227 -13.25 23.26 22.09
N ASN A 228 -12.12 23.92 21.84
CA ASN A 228 -11.75 25.10 22.60
C ASN A 228 -12.31 26.36 21.94
N TYR A 229 -13.49 26.76 22.42
CA TYR A 229 -14.19 27.93 21.93
C TYR A 229 -13.46 29.26 22.19
N ASP A 230 -12.54 29.31 23.17
CA ASP A 230 -11.75 30.52 23.43
C ASP A 230 -10.74 30.78 22.30
N ASN A 231 -10.28 29.73 21.62
CA ASN A 231 -9.38 29.82 20.47
C ASN A 231 -10.11 29.83 19.12
N ILE A 232 -11.32 29.24 19.07
CA ILE A 232 -12.18 29.19 17.88
C ILE A 232 -13.28 30.23 18.06
N ILE A 233 -12.89 31.50 17.97
CA ILE A 233 -13.79 32.63 18.15
C ILE A 233 -14.80 32.65 16.99
N GLU A 234 -16.04 32.28 17.33
CA GLU A 234 -17.27 32.25 16.52
C GLU A 234 -17.41 31.05 15.55
N LYS A 235 -18.58 30.41 15.62
CA LYS A 235 -18.97 29.15 14.94
C LYS A 235 -18.82 29.13 13.41
N GLU A 236 -18.40 30.22 12.79
CA GLU A 236 -18.17 30.35 11.35
C GLU A 236 -16.84 31.06 11.09
N ILE A 237 -15.88 30.31 10.56
CA ILE A 237 -14.52 30.81 10.30
C ILE A 237 -14.51 31.50 8.94
N ALA A 238 -14.01 32.74 8.88
CA ALA A 238 -13.98 33.53 7.66
C ALA A 238 -13.02 32.93 6.60
N VAL A 239 -13.52 32.63 5.40
CA VAL A 239 -12.78 31.96 4.30
C VAL A 239 -12.47 32.84 3.09
N LYS A 240 -12.28 34.16 3.29
CA LYS A 240 -12.37 35.25 2.29
C LYS A 240 -11.60 35.08 0.95
N THR A 241 -10.75 34.07 0.77
CA THR A 241 -9.86 33.91 -0.38
C THR A 241 -9.84 32.50 -1.01
N SER A 242 -10.62 31.52 -0.53
CA SER A 242 -10.60 30.16 -1.10
C SER A 242 -11.48 30.07 -2.36
N PRO A 243 -11.01 29.50 -3.48
CA PRO A 243 -11.85 29.21 -4.64
C PRO A 243 -12.70 27.95 -4.46
N TYR A 244 -12.48 27.17 -3.39
CA TYR A 244 -13.12 25.87 -3.16
C TYR A 244 -14.10 25.86 -1.98
N ILE A 245 -13.87 26.72 -0.98
CA ILE A 245 -14.59 26.70 0.30
C ILE A 245 -15.44 27.96 0.44
N ASP A 246 -16.69 27.79 0.87
CA ASP A 246 -17.65 28.86 1.17
C ASP A 246 -17.77 29.17 2.65
N SER A 247 -17.68 28.16 3.50
CA SER A 247 -17.79 28.32 4.95
C SER A 247 -17.09 27.19 5.68
N ILE A 248 -16.72 27.44 6.93
CA ILE A 248 -16.25 26.41 7.84
C ILE A 248 -16.98 26.62 9.16
N LYS A 249 -17.65 25.58 9.65
CA LYS A 249 -18.38 25.59 10.91
C LYS A 249 -17.91 24.46 11.80
N VAL A 250 -17.88 24.70 13.10
CA VAL A 250 -17.50 23.69 14.09
C VAL A 250 -18.70 23.39 14.96
N GLU A 251 -19.06 22.11 15.02
CA GLU A 251 -20.19 21.59 15.75
C GLU A 251 -19.70 20.49 16.71
N LYS A 252 -20.36 20.34 17.85
CA LYS A 252 -20.11 19.23 18.77
C LYS A 252 -21.20 18.18 18.56
N ASN A 253 -20.80 16.92 18.42
CA ASN A 253 -21.70 15.78 18.33
C ASN A 253 -21.30 14.76 19.40
N ASP A 254 -22.03 14.74 20.52
CA ASP A 254 -21.70 13.92 21.69
C ASP A 254 -20.24 14.08 22.15
N ASP A 255 -19.44 13.01 22.07
CA ASP A 255 -18.02 12.99 22.42
C ASP A 255 -17.10 13.34 21.23
N ASN A 256 -17.66 13.65 20.06
CA ASN A 256 -16.94 13.96 18.83
C ASN A 256 -17.05 15.44 18.47
N CYS A 257 -16.10 15.91 17.66
CA CYS A 257 -16.15 17.22 17.02
C CYS A 257 -16.44 17.03 15.52
N ILE A 258 -17.32 17.86 14.95
CA ILE A 258 -17.57 17.90 13.52
C ILE A 258 -17.11 19.25 12.99
N ILE A 259 -16.24 19.24 11.98
CA ILE A 259 -15.91 20.41 11.18
C ILE A 259 -16.66 20.29 9.85
N ALA A 260 -17.68 21.13 9.67
CA ALA A 260 -18.48 21.22 8.47
C ALA A 260 -17.89 22.28 7.52
N VAL A 261 -17.36 21.83 6.37
CA VAL A 261 -16.74 22.67 5.34
C VAL A 261 -17.69 22.80 4.17
N GLY A 262 -18.33 23.96 4.00
CA GLY A 262 -19.18 24.24 2.84
C GLY A 262 -18.35 24.36 1.57
N ILE A 263 -18.76 23.66 0.51
CA ILE A 263 -17.98 23.52 -0.72
C ILE A 263 -18.63 24.31 -1.88
N LYS A 264 -17.82 25.03 -2.66
CA LYS A 264 -18.30 25.83 -3.80
C LYS A 264 -18.73 25.00 -5.02
N ASN A 265 -18.10 23.85 -5.22
CA ASN A 265 -18.29 22.97 -6.36
C ASN A 265 -18.14 21.51 -5.91
N ASP A 266 -19.08 20.63 -6.26
CA ASP A 266 -19.07 19.23 -5.86
C ASP A 266 -18.23 18.31 -6.77
N LEU A 267 -17.59 18.87 -7.81
CA LEU A 267 -16.63 18.18 -8.71
C LEU A 267 -15.18 18.33 -8.25
N LEU A 268 -14.96 18.52 -6.95
CA LEU A 268 -13.63 18.64 -6.39
C LEU A 268 -13.06 17.26 -6.06
N GLN A 269 -11.74 17.21 -6.03
CA GLN A 269 -11.00 16.13 -5.40
C GLN A 269 -10.26 16.66 -4.18
N TYR A 270 -10.01 15.80 -3.21
CA TYR A 270 -9.26 16.15 -2.01
C TYR A 270 -8.19 15.13 -1.64
N THR A 271 -7.19 15.60 -0.91
CA THR A 271 -6.19 14.78 -0.24
C THR A 271 -5.97 15.27 1.17
N VAL A 272 -5.54 14.41 2.09
CA VAL A 272 -5.20 14.79 3.45
C VAL A 272 -3.73 14.49 3.75
N LYS A 273 -3.02 15.50 4.24
CA LYS A 273 -1.67 15.34 4.78
C LYS A 273 -1.72 15.41 6.29
N THR A 274 -1.03 14.52 6.95
CA THR A 274 -0.86 14.57 8.41
C THR A 274 0.60 14.85 8.73
N GLY A 275 0.83 15.42 9.92
CA GLY A 275 2.17 15.65 10.43
C GLY A 275 2.12 16.09 11.87
N THR A 276 3.30 16.40 12.41
CA THR A 276 3.47 16.91 13.76
C THR A 276 4.43 18.07 13.74
N LEU A 277 4.05 19.16 14.41
CA LEU A 277 4.90 20.33 14.60
C LEU A 277 5.98 20.03 15.66
N ASP A 278 7.05 20.82 15.69
CA ASP A 278 8.20 20.66 16.61
C ASP A 278 7.80 20.65 18.11
N ASN A 279 6.63 21.16 18.45
CA ASN A 279 6.07 21.16 19.80
C ASN A 279 5.19 19.92 20.09
N ASN A 280 5.33 18.85 19.32
CA ASN A 280 4.50 17.63 19.37
C ASN A 280 3.00 17.89 19.19
N SER A 281 2.61 18.96 18.47
CA SER A 281 1.21 19.18 18.12
C SER A 281 0.91 18.55 16.75
N PRO A 282 0.08 17.50 16.68
CA PRO A 282 -0.29 16.92 15.41
C PRO A 282 -1.21 17.87 14.63
N TYR A 283 -1.16 17.77 13.31
CA TYR A 283 -1.99 18.54 12.41
C TYR A 283 -2.41 17.71 11.20
N SER A 284 -3.57 18.06 10.64
CA SER A 284 -4.03 17.59 9.34
C SER A 284 -4.22 18.76 8.39
N VAL A 285 -3.94 18.54 7.10
CA VAL A 285 -4.16 19.52 6.03
C VAL A 285 -4.99 18.85 4.95
N LEU A 286 -6.24 19.26 4.82
CA LEU A 286 -7.09 18.89 3.69
C LEU A 286 -6.82 19.85 2.55
N VAL A 287 -6.50 19.32 1.38
CA VAL A 287 -6.17 20.09 0.18
C VAL A 287 -7.12 19.70 -0.95
N PHE A 288 -7.81 20.70 -1.50
CA PHE A 288 -8.74 20.59 -2.61
C PHE A 288 -8.08 20.97 -3.95
N LYS A 289 -8.58 20.35 -5.02
CA LYS A 289 -8.34 20.77 -6.40
C LYS A 289 -9.57 20.46 -7.26
N ASN A 290 -9.69 21.14 -8.40
CA ASN A 290 -10.68 20.76 -9.41
C ASN A 290 -10.28 19.44 -10.08
N ASP A 291 -11.27 18.60 -10.38
CA ASP A 291 -11.09 17.53 -11.35
C ASP A 291 -10.78 18.15 -12.73
N LYS A 292 -9.81 17.59 -13.44
CA LYS A 292 -9.31 18.16 -14.70
C LYS A 292 -10.22 17.82 -15.88
#